data_AF-A0A8T7GUF1-F1
#
_entry.id   AF-A0A8T7GUF1-F1
#
_cell.length_a   1.000
_cell.length_b   1.000
_cell.length_c   1.000
_cell.angle_alpha   90.00
_cell.angle_beta   90.00
_cell.angle_gamma   90.00
#
_symmetry.space_group_name_H-M   'P 1'
#
loop_
_entity.id
_entity.type
_entity.pdbx_description
1 polymer ?
#
loop_
_entity_poly.entity_id
_entity_poly.type
_entity_poly.pdbx_seq_one_letter_code
_entity_poly.pdbx_strand_id
1 'polypeptide(L)'
;MEEVVERVRGRYGDASALTRDPVVQAYRRFYWRIGIDPTKTRPSGEALARRILRRGGLPRIHPIVDIGNVVSAETLVPIGIYDLDHATPPFRIVLSRGGEVFHPIGGSEKVLGRGVPVLVDSRGVVMHIYPYRDSRETMVRETTGRVMVVAAGVPGVPWGLVERAARLVLQYLRDLLGFEATDVRRAETCS
;
A
#
# COMPACT_ATOMS: atom_id res chain seq x y z
N MET A 1 16.67 -7.84 0.37
CA MET A 1 16.59 -6.40 -0.01
C MET A 1 17.41 -6.14 -1.28
N GLU A 2 18.70 -6.45 -1.30
CA GLU A 2 19.58 -6.22 -2.47
C GLU A 2 19.10 -6.96 -3.72
N GLU A 3 18.67 -8.21 -3.60
CA GLU A 3 18.14 -8.94 -4.75
C GLU A 3 16.94 -8.24 -5.41
N VAL A 4 16.07 -7.60 -4.62
CA VAL A 4 14.89 -6.89 -5.15
C VAL A 4 15.33 -5.64 -5.90
N VAL A 5 16.33 -4.94 -5.38
CA VAL A 5 16.95 -3.79 -6.06
C VAL A 5 17.47 -4.22 -7.43
N GLU A 6 18.17 -5.34 -7.49
CA GLU A 6 18.70 -5.88 -8.75
C GLU A 6 17.60 -6.38 -9.69
N ARG A 7 16.56 -7.06 -9.19
CA ARG A 7 15.39 -7.45 -10.00
C ARG A 7 14.68 -6.25 -10.61
N VAL A 8 14.44 -5.18 -9.84
CA VAL A 8 13.79 -3.96 -10.33
C VAL A 8 14.68 -3.24 -11.35
N ARG A 9 15.99 -3.14 -11.10
CA ARG A 9 16.96 -2.54 -12.04
C ARG A 9 17.04 -3.33 -13.33
N GLY A 10 17.18 -4.66 -13.24
CA GLY A 10 17.24 -5.53 -14.41
C GLY A 10 15.96 -5.51 -15.24
N ARG A 11 14.78 -5.41 -14.60
CA ARG A 11 13.50 -5.37 -15.30
C ARG A 11 13.25 -4.08 -16.07
N TYR A 12 13.63 -2.92 -15.52
CA TYR A 12 13.26 -1.64 -16.12
C TYR A 12 14.44 -0.88 -16.72
N GLY A 13 15.66 -1.02 -16.19
CA GLY A 13 16.83 -0.22 -16.56
C GLY A 13 16.71 1.24 -16.12
N ASP A 14 15.66 1.93 -16.56
CA ASP A 14 15.36 3.32 -16.25
C ASP A 14 13.88 3.57 -15.91
N ALA A 15 13.59 4.82 -15.52
CA ALA A 15 12.25 5.22 -15.13
C ALA A 15 11.28 5.45 -16.31
N SER A 16 11.78 5.54 -17.54
CA SER A 16 10.97 5.65 -18.76
C SER A 16 10.29 4.31 -19.05
N ALA A 17 11.05 3.22 -19.00
CA ALA A 17 10.51 1.87 -19.13
C ALA A 17 9.47 1.56 -18.05
N LEU A 18 9.75 1.88 -16.78
CA LEU A 18 8.80 1.72 -15.67
C LEU A 18 7.47 2.44 -15.92
N THR A 19 7.50 3.62 -16.54
CA THR A 19 6.27 4.38 -16.81
C THR A 19 5.35 3.67 -17.82
N ARG A 20 5.90 2.81 -18.68
CA ARG A 20 5.13 2.04 -19.67
C ARG A 20 4.57 0.74 -19.10
N ASP A 21 4.91 0.35 -17.87
CA ASP A 21 4.41 -0.88 -17.27
C ASP A 21 2.87 -0.83 -17.09
N PRO A 22 2.12 -1.86 -17.53
CA PRO A 22 0.67 -1.90 -17.43
C PRO A 22 0.14 -1.71 -16.01
N VAL A 23 0.85 -2.19 -14.98
CA VAL A 23 0.46 -2.07 -13.57
C VAL A 23 0.59 -0.63 -13.12
N VAL A 24 1.70 0.05 -13.45
CA VAL A 24 1.85 1.49 -13.21
C VAL A 24 0.71 2.26 -13.86
N GLN A 25 0.42 1.97 -15.13
CA GLN A 25 -0.65 2.63 -15.86
C GLN A 25 -2.04 2.38 -15.25
N ALA A 26 -2.30 1.18 -14.73
CA ALA A 26 -3.55 0.88 -14.03
C ALA A 26 -3.73 1.72 -12.76
N TYR A 27 -2.71 1.82 -11.90
CA TYR A 27 -2.77 2.66 -10.71
C TYR A 27 -2.89 4.16 -11.04
N ARG A 28 -2.18 4.64 -12.07
CA ARG A 28 -2.30 6.03 -12.52
C ARG A 28 -3.71 6.36 -13.01
N ARG A 29 -4.33 5.47 -13.81
CA ARG A 29 -5.75 5.62 -14.22
C ARG A 29 -6.68 5.63 -13.02
N PHE A 30 -6.44 4.78 -12.02
CA PHE A 30 -7.23 4.77 -10.80
C PHE A 30 -7.10 6.09 -10.03
N TYR A 31 -5.88 6.60 -9.86
CA TYR A 31 -5.60 7.88 -9.20
C TYR A 31 -6.39 9.03 -9.86
N TRP A 32 -6.38 9.12 -11.19
CA TRP A 32 -7.18 10.11 -11.91
C TRP A 32 -8.68 10.00 -11.61
N ARG A 33 -9.22 8.78 -11.56
CA ARG A 33 -10.65 8.55 -11.23
C ARG A 33 -11.04 9.02 -9.84
N ILE A 34 -10.10 8.99 -8.89
CA ILE A 34 -10.33 9.44 -7.51
C ILE A 34 -9.82 10.87 -7.26
N GLY A 35 -9.51 11.62 -8.32
CA GLY A 35 -9.11 13.03 -8.23
C GLY A 35 -7.68 13.28 -7.75
N ILE A 36 -6.82 12.27 -7.76
CA ILE A 36 -5.39 12.41 -7.43
C ILE A 36 -4.61 12.49 -8.74
N ASP A 37 -3.80 13.54 -8.90
CA ASP A 37 -2.88 13.68 -10.03
C ASP A 37 -1.64 12.77 -9.84
N PRO A 38 -1.50 11.65 -10.58
CA PRO A 38 -0.38 10.72 -10.43
C PRO A 38 0.97 11.28 -10.88
N THR A 39 0.99 12.40 -11.62
CA THR A 39 2.25 13.05 -12.03
C THR A 39 2.89 13.80 -10.87
N LYS A 40 2.04 14.35 -9.98
CA LYS A 40 2.42 15.02 -8.73
C LYS A 40 2.56 14.03 -7.59
N THR A 41 1.61 13.10 -7.47
CA THR A 41 1.52 12.14 -6.37
C THR A 41 1.48 10.72 -6.91
N ARG A 42 2.64 10.07 -6.95
CA ARG A 42 2.73 8.72 -7.52
C ARG A 42 2.16 7.65 -6.57
N PRO A 43 1.58 6.55 -7.11
CA PRO A 43 1.35 5.32 -6.36
C PRO A 43 2.65 4.80 -5.73
N SER A 44 2.55 4.20 -4.53
CA SER A 44 3.74 3.82 -3.75
C SER A 44 4.64 2.83 -4.50
N GLY A 45 4.09 1.83 -5.19
CA GLY A 45 4.86 0.89 -6.01
C GLY A 45 5.71 1.59 -7.08
N GLU A 46 5.13 2.52 -7.83
CA GLU A 46 5.87 3.33 -8.81
C GLU A 46 6.94 4.21 -8.13
N ALA A 47 6.58 4.88 -7.03
CA ALA A 47 7.49 5.77 -6.32
C ALA A 47 8.72 5.03 -5.75
N LEU A 48 8.51 3.83 -5.19
CA LEU A 48 9.54 2.99 -4.62
C LEU A 48 10.45 2.40 -5.70
N ALA A 49 9.88 1.85 -6.78
CA ALA A 49 10.65 1.36 -7.92
C ALA A 49 11.49 2.48 -8.57
N ARG A 50 10.94 3.69 -8.73
CA ARG A 50 11.72 4.86 -9.19
C ARG A 50 12.85 5.21 -8.23
N ARG A 51 12.63 5.10 -6.92
CA ARG A 51 13.68 5.37 -5.93
C ARG A 51 14.84 4.38 -6.08
N ILE A 52 14.56 3.11 -6.30
CA ILE A 52 15.57 2.09 -6.60
C ILE A 52 16.36 2.47 -7.85
N LEU A 53 15.69 2.80 -8.94
CA LEU A 53 16.34 3.13 -10.21
C LEU A 53 17.22 4.39 -10.13
N ARG A 54 16.84 5.37 -9.29
CA ARG A 54 17.56 6.66 -9.19
C ARG A 54 18.60 6.71 -8.07
N ARG A 55 18.37 6.02 -6.96
CA ARG A 55 19.16 6.13 -5.72
C ARG A 55 19.75 4.81 -5.24
N GLY A 56 19.42 3.70 -5.90
CA GLY A 56 19.94 2.38 -5.59
C GLY A 56 19.41 1.72 -4.32
N GLY A 57 18.32 2.22 -3.75
CA GLY A 57 17.76 1.63 -2.55
C GLY A 57 16.41 2.18 -2.11
N LEU A 58 15.84 1.50 -1.12
CA LEU A 58 14.58 1.84 -0.45
C LEU A 58 14.84 2.62 0.84
N PRO A 59 13.85 3.38 1.35
CA PRO A 59 13.94 3.91 2.70
C PRO A 59 14.02 2.77 3.73
N ARG A 60 14.66 3.04 4.87
CA ARG A 60 14.60 2.19 6.07
C ARG A 60 13.74 2.91 7.09
N ILE A 61 12.61 2.32 7.47
CA ILE A 61 11.61 2.94 8.34
C ILE A 61 11.38 2.06 9.56
N HIS A 62 10.88 0.85 9.34
CA HIS A 62 10.59 -0.15 10.37
C HIS A 62 10.61 -1.53 9.67
N PRO A 63 11.16 -2.61 10.26
CA PRO A 63 11.33 -3.89 9.58
C PRO A 63 10.08 -4.42 8.87
N ILE A 64 8.92 -4.35 9.53
CA ILE A 64 7.62 -4.72 8.96
C ILE A 64 7.27 -3.85 7.74
N VAL A 65 7.42 -2.53 7.86
CA VAL A 65 7.09 -1.57 6.79
C VAL A 65 8.05 -1.72 5.61
N ASP A 66 9.32 -2.00 5.89
CA ASP A 66 10.35 -2.18 4.87
C ASP A 66 10.08 -3.43 4.02
N ILE A 67 9.57 -4.51 4.62
CA ILE A 67 9.09 -5.70 3.88
C ILE A 67 7.97 -5.32 2.91
N GLY A 68 6.97 -4.54 3.38
CA GLY A 68 5.90 -4.05 2.52
C GLY A 68 6.42 -3.18 1.36
N ASN A 69 7.37 -2.28 1.65
CA ASN A 69 8.00 -1.43 0.64
C ASN A 69 8.78 -2.24 -0.40
N VAL A 70 9.48 -3.29 0.02
CA VAL A 70 10.19 -4.21 -0.87
C VAL A 70 9.23 -4.85 -1.86
N VAL A 71 8.19 -5.49 -1.35
CA VAL A 71 7.22 -6.20 -2.19
C VAL A 71 6.47 -5.22 -3.09
N SER A 72 6.13 -4.04 -2.58
CA SER A 72 5.49 -2.96 -3.36
C SER A 72 6.40 -2.47 -4.51
N ALA A 73 7.71 -2.32 -4.28
CA ALA A 73 8.65 -1.94 -5.32
C ALA A 73 8.81 -3.02 -6.41
N GLU A 74 8.82 -4.30 -6.01
CA GLU A 74 8.97 -5.43 -6.92
C GLU A 74 7.73 -5.69 -7.77
N THR A 75 6.56 -5.70 -7.14
CA THR A 75 5.28 -6.07 -7.76
C THR A 75 4.52 -4.89 -8.34
N LEU A 76 4.92 -3.67 -7.98
CA LEU A 76 4.22 -2.40 -8.23
C LEU A 76 2.84 -2.26 -7.55
N VAL A 77 2.42 -3.27 -6.76
CA VAL A 77 1.16 -3.25 -6.00
C VAL A 77 1.39 -2.48 -4.69
N PRO A 78 0.65 -1.38 -4.41
CA PRO A 78 0.72 -0.71 -3.13
C PRO A 78 0.38 -1.67 -1.99
N ILE A 79 1.27 -1.73 -0.99
CA ILE A 79 1.10 -2.50 0.23
C ILE A 79 0.87 -1.52 1.38
N GLY A 80 -0.25 -1.68 2.09
CA GLY A 80 -0.51 -1.07 3.39
C GLY A 80 -0.33 -2.10 4.50
N ILE A 81 0.23 -1.70 5.64
CA ILE A 81 0.38 -2.56 6.81
C ILE A 81 -0.13 -1.78 8.02
N TYR A 82 -1.11 -2.37 8.72
CA TYR A 82 -1.87 -1.70 9.77
C TYR A 82 -1.72 -2.43 11.09
N ASP A 83 -1.50 -1.68 12.15
CA ASP A 83 -1.43 -2.17 13.52
C ASP A 83 -2.83 -2.57 14.02
N LEU A 84 -3.04 -3.87 14.24
CA LEU A 84 -4.30 -4.43 14.72
C LEU A 84 -4.50 -4.28 16.23
N ASP A 85 -3.47 -3.89 16.97
CA ASP A 85 -3.61 -3.51 18.38
C ASP A 85 -4.27 -2.12 18.52
N HIS A 86 -4.34 -1.36 17.42
CA HIS A 86 -4.96 -0.03 17.35
C HIS A 86 -6.15 0.08 16.38
N ALA A 87 -6.63 -1.04 15.84
CA ALA A 87 -7.74 -1.09 14.88
C ALA A 87 -8.80 -2.12 15.29
N THR A 88 -10.08 -1.86 14.99
CA THR A 88 -11.19 -2.73 15.41
C THR A 88 -11.97 -3.30 14.22
N PRO A 89 -12.06 -4.63 14.03
CA PRO A 89 -12.84 -5.22 12.95
C PRO A 89 -14.35 -5.02 13.16
N PRO A 90 -15.20 -5.21 12.11
CA PRO A 90 -14.80 -5.51 10.74
C PRO A 90 -14.22 -4.31 10.00
N PHE A 91 -13.27 -4.59 9.09
CA PHE A 91 -12.68 -3.59 8.19
C PHE A 91 -13.44 -3.55 6.88
N ARG A 92 -13.69 -2.34 6.34
CA ARG A 92 -14.46 -2.16 5.11
C ARG A 92 -13.81 -1.12 4.21
N ILE A 93 -13.81 -1.39 2.90
CA ILE A 93 -13.52 -0.35 1.90
C ILE A 93 -14.85 0.29 1.52
N VAL A 94 -14.99 1.58 1.82
CA VAL A 94 -16.21 2.37 1.57
C VAL A 94 -15.85 3.69 0.90
N LEU A 95 -16.84 4.37 0.34
CA LEU A 95 -16.69 5.76 -0.07
C LEU A 95 -16.95 6.67 1.13
N SER A 96 -16.09 7.65 1.34
CA SER A 96 -16.28 8.69 2.35
C SER A 96 -17.59 9.44 2.12
N ARG A 97 -18.26 9.79 3.22
CA ARG A 97 -19.49 10.60 3.25
C ARG A 97 -19.18 12.09 3.14
N GLY A 98 -17.95 12.49 3.45
CA GLY A 98 -17.51 13.88 3.59
C GLY A 98 -17.54 14.30 5.05
N GLY A 99 -16.50 15.03 5.47
CA GLY A 99 -16.34 15.48 6.86
C GLY A 99 -15.50 14.56 7.73
N GLU A 100 -15.14 13.36 7.26
CA GLU A 100 -14.24 12.48 8.01
C GLU A 100 -12.88 13.13 8.21
N VAL A 101 -12.39 13.09 9.44
CA VAL A 101 -11.04 13.55 9.78
C VAL A 101 -10.05 12.43 9.48
N PHE A 102 -8.98 12.78 8.76
CA PHE A 102 -7.90 11.88 8.40
C PHE A 102 -6.56 12.43 8.87
N HIS A 103 -5.81 11.62 9.61
CA HIS A 103 -4.49 11.96 10.12
C HIS A 103 -3.39 11.25 9.31
N PRO A 104 -2.91 11.82 8.19
CA PRO A 104 -1.91 11.16 7.38
C PRO A 104 -0.59 10.94 8.14
N ILE A 105 0.08 9.83 7.86
CA ILE A 105 1.50 9.68 8.22
C ILE A 105 2.32 10.76 7.50
N GLY A 106 3.19 11.44 8.25
CA GLY A 106 4.09 12.48 7.75
C GLY A 106 3.39 13.71 7.16
N GLY A 107 2.21 14.08 7.68
CA GLY A 107 1.49 15.27 7.21
C GLY A 107 0.48 15.81 8.22
N SER A 108 -0.06 16.99 7.92
CA SER A 108 -1.12 17.62 8.70
C SER A 108 -2.45 16.91 8.51
N GLU A 109 -3.33 17.05 9.51
CA GLU A 109 -4.73 16.62 9.45
C GLU A 109 -5.43 17.13 8.18
N LYS A 110 -6.39 16.32 7.70
CA LYS A 110 -7.24 16.64 6.56
C LYS A 110 -8.67 16.25 6.84
N VAL A 111 -9.60 17.07 6.35
CA VAL A 111 -11.02 16.69 6.26
C VAL A 111 -11.26 16.14 4.86
N LEU A 112 -11.80 14.93 4.78
CA LEU A 112 -12.08 14.27 3.50
C LEU A 112 -13.35 14.84 2.86
N GLY A 113 -13.30 15.00 1.54
CA GLY A 113 -14.50 15.21 0.74
C GLY A 113 -15.30 13.92 0.60
N ARG A 114 -16.53 14.02 0.08
CA ARG A 114 -17.38 12.85 -0.23
C ARG A 114 -16.84 12.08 -1.44
N GLY A 115 -16.99 10.76 -1.44
CA GLY A 115 -16.70 9.90 -2.59
C GLY A 115 -15.25 9.43 -2.69
N VAL A 116 -14.43 9.64 -1.67
CA VAL A 116 -13.05 9.15 -1.61
C VAL A 116 -13.06 7.71 -1.11
N PRO A 117 -12.46 6.73 -1.82
CA PRO A 117 -12.32 5.38 -1.32
C PRO A 117 -11.43 5.35 -0.07
N VAL A 118 -11.95 4.77 1.01
CA VAL A 118 -11.26 4.68 2.30
C VAL A 118 -11.40 3.28 2.89
N LEU A 119 -10.34 2.80 3.55
CA LEU A 119 -10.43 1.67 4.48
C LEU A 119 -10.78 2.21 5.86
N VAL A 120 -11.88 1.71 6.42
CA VAL A 120 -12.36 2.08 7.75
C VAL A 120 -12.49 0.87 8.64
N ASP A 121 -12.33 1.09 9.94
CA ASP A 121 -12.61 0.13 10.98
C ASP A 121 -14.06 0.26 11.50
N SER A 122 -14.47 -0.58 12.44
CA SER A 122 -15.85 -0.60 12.96
C SER A 122 -16.22 0.63 13.78
N ARG A 123 -15.23 1.40 14.25
CA ARG A 123 -15.44 2.67 14.95
C ARG A 123 -15.59 3.85 13.97
N GLY A 124 -15.34 3.62 12.68
CA GLY A 124 -15.34 4.66 11.65
C GLY A 124 -13.99 5.38 11.50
N VAL A 125 -12.92 4.86 12.11
CA VAL A 125 -11.57 5.43 11.94
C VAL A 125 -11.12 5.19 10.50
N VAL A 126 -10.73 6.26 9.81
CA VAL A 126 -10.14 6.17 8.47
C VAL A 126 -8.67 5.72 8.60
N MET A 127 -8.42 4.47 8.24
CA MET A 127 -7.10 3.82 8.31
C MET A 127 -6.24 4.12 7.07
N HIS A 128 -6.89 4.26 5.90
CA HIS A 128 -6.24 4.42 4.60
C HIS A 128 -7.13 5.18 3.64
N ILE A 129 -6.59 6.19 2.95
CA ILE A 129 -7.16 6.68 1.70
C ILE A 129 -6.69 5.70 0.61
N TYR A 130 -7.59 4.89 0.06
CA TYR A 130 -7.23 3.76 -0.78
C TYR A 130 -6.96 4.15 -2.25
N PRO A 131 -5.86 3.72 -2.90
CA PRO A 131 -4.68 3.03 -2.38
C PRO A 131 -3.48 3.99 -2.18
N TYR A 132 -3.75 5.20 -1.69
CA TYR A 132 -2.81 6.31 -1.63
C TYR A 132 -2.05 6.47 -0.32
N ARG A 133 -2.75 6.63 0.82
CA ARG A 133 -2.11 7.20 2.01
C ARG A 133 -2.65 6.62 3.30
N ASP A 134 -1.75 6.16 4.16
CA ASP A 134 -2.06 5.54 5.45
C ASP A 134 -2.20 6.58 6.57
N SER A 135 -2.97 6.19 7.58
CA SER A 135 -3.28 6.98 8.78
C SER A 135 -2.28 6.73 9.91
N ARG A 136 -2.01 7.76 10.71
CA ARG A 136 -1.26 7.67 11.97
C ARG A 136 -1.98 6.84 13.02
N GLU A 137 -3.32 6.79 12.95
CA GLU A 137 -4.14 6.05 13.92
C GLU A 137 -3.71 4.58 14.00
N THR A 138 -3.51 3.95 12.85
CA THR A 138 -3.24 2.51 12.72
C THR A 138 -1.88 2.20 12.11
N MET A 139 -0.91 3.13 12.22
CA MET A 139 0.45 2.90 11.72
C MET A 139 1.18 1.84 12.54
N VAL A 140 2.14 1.14 11.95
CA VAL A 140 3.03 0.24 12.69
C VAL A 140 3.88 1.02 13.69
N ARG A 141 4.09 0.44 14.87
CA ARG A 141 4.88 0.95 16.00
C ARG A 141 5.84 -0.14 16.48
N GLU A 142 6.82 0.24 17.28
CA GLU A 142 7.74 -0.72 17.92
C GLU A 142 7.03 -1.77 18.77
N THR A 143 5.85 -1.43 19.32
CA THR A 143 5.05 -2.32 20.16
C THR A 143 4.02 -3.14 19.38
N THR A 144 3.96 -3.02 18.05
CA THR A 144 2.94 -3.71 17.25
C THR A 144 3.18 -5.22 17.26
N GLY A 145 2.25 -5.97 17.86
CA GLY A 145 2.32 -7.43 17.91
C GLY A 145 1.48 -8.12 16.84
N ARG A 146 0.46 -7.43 16.31
CA ARG A 146 -0.45 -7.97 15.28
C ARG A 146 -0.64 -6.98 14.14
N VAL A 147 -0.59 -7.48 12.91
CA VAL A 147 -0.70 -6.63 11.71
C VAL A 147 -1.74 -7.17 10.73
N MET A 148 -2.40 -6.24 10.03
CA MET A 148 -3.16 -6.52 8.82
C MET A 148 -2.38 -6.01 7.62
N VAL A 149 -2.15 -6.89 6.65
CA VAL A 149 -1.53 -6.56 5.37
C VAL A 149 -2.62 -6.37 4.32
N VAL A 150 -2.57 -5.26 3.60
CA VAL A 150 -3.48 -4.96 2.48
C VAL A 150 -2.64 -4.76 1.22
N ALA A 151 -2.75 -5.71 0.29
CA ALA A 151 -2.31 -5.51 -1.09
C ALA A 151 -3.44 -4.84 -1.87
N ALA A 152 -3.22 -3.60 -2.29
CA ALA A 152 -4.29 -2.75 -2.79
C ALA A 152 -4.54 -2.95 -4.29
N GLY A 153 -5.46 -3.84 -4.65
CA GLY A 153 -5.89 -4.07 -6.03
C GLY A 153 -6.76 -2.96 -6.61
N VAL A 154 -6.55 -2.64 -7.88
CA VAL A 154 -7.39 -1.68 -8.64
C VAL A 154 -7.79 -2.28 -9.99
N PRO A 155 -8.86 -1.78 -10.64
CA PRO A 155 -9.23 -2.21 -11.99
C PRO A 155 -8.05 -2.14 -12.97
N GLY A 156 -7.82 -3.24 -13.69
CA GLY A 156 -6.71 -3.39 -14.64
C GLY A 156 -5.44 -4.02 -14.05
N VAL A 157 -5.40 -4.29 -12.74
CA VAL A 157 -4.34 -5.11 -12.12
C VAL A 157 -4.89 -6.54 -11.92
N PRO A 158 -4.21 -7.59 -12.44
CA PRO A 158 -4.67 -8.96 -12.27
C PRO A 158 -4.75 -9.38 -10.80
N TRP A 159 -5.83 -10.06 -10.42
CA TRP A 159 -5.99 -10.58 -9.05
C TRP A 159 -4.79 -11.43 -8.61
N GLY A 160 -4.31 -12.33 -9.47
CA GLY A 160 -3.17 -13.18 -9.14
C GLY A 160 -1.88 -12.41 -8.84
N LEU A 161 -1.72 -11.18 -9.34
CA LEU A 161 -0.59 -10.32 -8.96
C LEU A 161 -0.80 -9.70 -7.58
N VAL A 162 -2.02 -9.22 -7.28
CA VAL A 162 -2.39 -8.66 -5.98
C VAL A 162 -2.27 -9.71 -4.88
N GLU A 163 -2.80 -10.91 -5.12
CA GLU A 163 -2.72 -12.04 -4.20
C GLU A 163 -1.27 -12.46 -3.97
N ARG A 164 -0.46 -12.56 -5.04
CA ARG A 164 0.98 -12.86 -4.93
C ARG A 164 1.70 -11.82 -4.09
N ALA A 165 1.41 -10.54 -4.27
CA ALA A 165 2.03 -9.48 -3.48
C ALA A 165 1.69 -9.63 -1.99
N ALA A 166 0.42 -9.89 -1.63
CA ALA A 166 0.05 -10.18 -0.24
C ALA A 166 0.77 -11.41 0.32
N ARG A 167 0.80 -12.52 -0.43
CA ARG A 167 1.48 -13.76 -0.02
C ARG A 167 2.98 -13.57 0.19
N LEU A 168 3.65 -12.79 -0.66
CA LEU A 168 5.07 -12.48 -0.51
C LEU A 168 5.35 -11.68 0.78
N VAL A 169 4.51 -10.70 1.10
CA VAL A 169 4.64 -9.95 2.37
C VAL A 169 4.50 -10.90 3.55
N LEU A 170 3.46 -11.75 3.56
CA LEU A 170 3.24 -12.73 4.64
C LEU A 170 4.41 -13.72 4.76
N GLN A 171 4.92 -14.21 3.64
CA GLN A 171 6.10 -15.07 3.61
C GLN A 171 7.31 -14.37 4.25
N TYR A 172 7.62 -13.14 3.85
CA TYR A 172 8.76 -12.41 4.40
C TYR A 172 8.59 -12.04 5.87
N LEU A 173 7.38 -11.71 6.32
CA LEU A 173 7.11 -11.48 7.75
C LEU A 173 7.35 -12.74 8.57
N ARG A 174 6.93 -13.92 8.06
CA ARG A 174 7.20 -15.20 8.71
C ARG A 174 8.68 -15.55 8.71
N ASP A 175 9.29 -15.55 7.53
CA ASP A 175 10.64 -16.07 7.33
C ASP A 175 11.72 -15.16 7.96
N LEU A 176 11.48 -13.84 8.05
CA LEU A 176 12.47 -12.88 8.57
C LEU A 176 12.19 -12.38 9.98
N LEU A 177 10.90 -12.30 10.38
CA LEU A 177 10.49 -11.70 11.65
C LEU A 177 9.71 -12.67 12.55
N GLY A 178 9.48 -13.92 12.12
CA GLY A 178 8.83 -14.95 12.93
C GLY A 178 7.32 -14.75 13.12
N PHE A 179 6.67 -13.94 12.28
CA PHE A 179 5.21 -13.76 12.36
C PHE A 179 4.46 -15.02 11.92
N GLU A 180 3.39 -15.35 12.61
CA GLU A 180 2.39 -16.28 12.09
C GLU A 180 1.48 -15.57 11.08
N ALA A 181 1.17 -16.25 9.99
CA ALA A 181 0.35 -15.70 8.90
C ALA A 181 -0.94 -16.49 8.74
N THR A 182 -2.02 -15.78 8.44
CA THR A 182 -3.31 -16.37 8.05
C THR A 182 -3.45 -16.37 6.53
N ASP A 183 -4.47 -17.06 6.02
CA ASP A 183 -4.76 -17.08 4.58
C ASP A 183 -5.09 -15.69 4.01
N VAL A 184 -4.61 -15.44 2.80
CA VAL A 184 -4.98 -14.25 2.03
C VAL A 184 -6.44 -14.38 1.59
N ARG A 185 -7.23 -13.34 1.86
CA ARG A 185 -8.63 -13.25 1.46
C ARG A 185 -8.86 -12.03 0.60
N ARG A 186 -9.75 -12.15 -0.38
CA ARG A 186 -10.23 -11.00 -1.15
C ARG A 186 -11.23 -10.23 -0.29
N ALA A 187 -10.96 -8.94 -0.07
CA ALA A 187 -11.90 -8.08 0.63
C ALA A 187 -13.18 -7.91 -0.21
N GLU A 188 -14.34 -7.99 0.44
CA GLU A 188 -15.61 -7.63 -0.16
C GLU A 188 -15.64 -6.11 -0.34
N THR A 189 -15.79 -5.64 -1.57
CA THR A 189 -16.02 -4.23 -1.86
C THR A 189 -17.52 -3.98 -1.83
N CYS A 190 -17.99 -2.99 -1.06
CA CYS A 190 -19.38 -2.58 -1.12
C CYS A 190 -19.68 -2.05 -2.54
N SER A 191 -20.65 -2.68 -3.21
CA SER A 191 -21.22 -2.29 -4.50
C SER A 191 -21.96 -0.96 -4.42
#